data_AF-A0A7S2R9D7-F1
#
_entry.id   AF-A0A7S2R9D7-F1
#
_cell.length_a   1.000
_cell.length_b   1.000
_cell.length_c   1.000
_cell.angle_alpha   90.00
_cell.angle_beta   90.00
_cell.angle_gamma   90.00
#
_symmetry.space_group_name_H-M   'P 1'
#
loop_
_entity.id
_entity.type
_entity.pdbx_description
1 polymer ?
#
loop_
_entity_poly.entity_id
_entity_poly.type
_entity_poly.pdbx_seq_one_letter_code
_entity_poly.pdbx_strand_id
1 'polypeptide(L)'
;GINPPYEHEKEEYQQVASDCIWSDPASEEQEQQSVDLESGYGESLRGGGAICFGNKAVTQFLQQHNFSYIMRAHEAHAEGVAVSKEARVFTVFSTSKDHNQGSTAMAGCILVDFEKMQVINRSPAYRNQYIHRRDSVSLQKISEQEIEERI
;
A
#
# COMPACT_ATOMS: atom_id res chain seq x y z
N GLY A 1 15.28 -9.58 -4.89
CA GLY A 1 16.44 -8.81 -5.36
C GLY A 1 16.00 -8.00 -6.54
N ILE A 2 16.34 -6.72 -6.58
CA ILE A 2 16.17 -5.90 -7.78
C ILE A 2 17.04 -6.54 -8.87
N ASN A 3 16.48 -6.76 -10.06
CA ASN A 3 17.23 -7.31 -11.19
C ASN A 3 18.42 -6.37 -11.45
N PRO A 4 19.63 -6.89 -11.81
CA PRO A 4 20.74 -6.01 -12.11
C PRO A 4 20.32 -5.00 -13.20
N PRO A 5 20.79 -3.75 -13.10
CA PRO A 5 20.42 -2.68 -14.00
C PRO A 5 20.71 -3.09 -15.44
N TYR A 6 19.77 -2.87 -16.36
CA TYR A 6 20.11 -2.97 -17.78
C TYR A 6 21.03 -1.80 -18.15
N GLU A 7 21.94 -1.98 -19.12
CA GLU A 7 22.93 -0.95 -19.51
C GLU A 7 22.31 0.41 -19.89
N HIS A 8 21.04 0.43 -20.29
CA HIS A 8 20.34 1.64 -20.71
C HIS A 8 19.54 2.32 -19.57
N GLU A 9 19.43 1.70 -18.40
CA GLU A 9 18.70 2.27 -17.28
C GLU A 9 19.58 3.24 -16.50
N LYS A 10 19.04 4.42 -16.20
CA LYS A 10 19.72 5.39 -15.34
C LYS A 10 19.51 5.03 -13.88
N GLU A 11 20.56 5.13 -13.08
CA GLU A 11 20.56 4.87 -11.64
C GLU A 11 19.47 5.67 -10.90
N GLU A 12 19.26 6.94 -11.27
CA GLU A 12 18.21 7.78 -10.68
C GLU A 12 16.81 7.18 -10.81
N TYR A 13 16.48 6.58 -11.97
CA TYR A 13 15.16 5.96 -12.17
C TYR A 13 15.00 4.68 -11.37
N GLN A 14 16.09 3.93 -11.18
CA GLN A 14 16.08 2.74 -10.34
C GLN A 14 15.93 3.10 -8.87
N GLN A 15 16.60 4.17 -8.42
CA GLN A 15 16.42 4.67 -7.07
C GLN A 15 14.99 5.13 -6.84
N VAL A 16 14.42 5.93 -7.75
CA VAL A 16 13.00 6.35 -7.67
C VAL A 16 12.07 5.14 -7.62
N ALA A 17 12.28 4.13 -8.49
CA ALA A 17 11.47 2.92 -8.47
C ALA A 17 11.61 2.13 -7.16
N SER A 18 12.84 2.03 -6.64
CA SER A 18 13.13 1.40 -5.34
C SER A 18 12.41 2.13 -4.21
N ASP A 19 12.53 3.45 -4.16
CA ASP A 19 11.93 4.29 -3.13
C ASP A 19 10.41 4.23 -3.17
N CYS A 20 9.80 4.21 -4.36
CA CYS A 20 8.34 4.03 -4.50
C CYS A 20 7.84 2.68 -3.97
N ILE A 21 8.66 1.63 -4.01
CA ILE A 21 8.26 0.27 -3.62
C ILE A 21 8.59 -0.02 -2.15
N TRP A 22 9.72 0.49 -1.65
CA TRP A 22 10.29 0.07 -0.37
C TRP A 22 10.29 1.13 0.73
N SER A 23 9.99 2.39 0.41
CA SER A 23 9.99 3.42 1.45
C SER A 23 8.78 3.31 2.36
N ASP A 24 8.96 3.66 3.63
CA ASP A 24 7.89 3.71 4.63
C ASP A 24 7.79 5.09 5.29
N PRO A 25 6.60 5.49 5.78
CA PRO A 25 6.52 6.60 6.72
C PRO A 25 7.37 6.28 7.95
N ALA A 26 8.19 7.24 8.38
CA ALA A 26 8.96 7.09 9.61
C ALA A 26 8.02 6.87 10.82
N SER A 27 8.40 6.02 11.78
CA SER A 27 7.71 5.99 13.09
C SER A 27 7.89 7.32 13.85
N GLU A 28 7.15 7.51 14.94
CA GLU A 28 7.36 8.69 15.81
C GLU A 28 8.77 8.73 16.40
N GLU A 29 9.34 7.57 16.71
CA GLU A 29 10.71 7.44 17.20
C GLU A 29 11.72 7.80 16.10
N GLN A 30 11.55 7.28 14.88
CA GLN A 30 12.41 7.61 13.74
C GLN A 30 12.33 9.11 13.41
N GLU A 31 11.15 9.72 13.49
CA GLU A 31 10.97 11.17 13.29
C GLU A 31 11.85 12.00 14.23
N GLN A 32 12.06 11.53 15.46
CA GLN A 32 12.84 12.24 16.48
C GLN A 32 14.34 11.92 16.42
N GLN A 33 14.71 10.71 16.00
CA GLN A 33 16.06 10.19 16.18
C GLN A 33 16.87 10.04 14.90
N SER A 34 16.23 9.70 13.77
CA SER A 34 16.93 9.26 12.56
C SER A 34 16.50 9.93 11.27
N VAL A 35 15.36 10.62 11.26
CA VAL A 35 14.95 11.46 10.14
C VAL A 35 15.77 12.75 10.17
N ASP A 36 16.42 13.05 9.06
CA ASP A 36 17.15 14.30 8.89
C ASP A 36 16.18 15.49 8.84
N LEU A 37 16.41 16.49 9.68
CA LEU A 37 15.52 17.65 9.85
C LEU A 37 15.48 18.55 8.61
N GLU A 38 16.54 18.53 7.78
CA GLU A 38 16.65 19.39 6.61
C GLU A 38 15.93 18.79 5.39
N SER A 39 16.17 17.51 5.09
CA SER A 39 15.56 16.80 3.97
C SER A 39 14.19 16.19 4.30
N GLY A 40 13.95 15.84 5.57
CA GLY A 40 12.75 15.12 5.99
C GLY A 40 12.77 13.62 5.67
N TYR A 41 13.93 13.05 5.31
CA TYR A 41 14.10 11.63 5.03
C TYR A 41 15.11 11.00 6.00
N GLY A 42 15.06 9.69 6.19
CA GLY A 42 16.01 8.93 6.99
C GLY A 42 16.20 7.51 6.47
N GLU A 43 17.04 6.72 7.12
CA GLU A 43 17.19 5.30 6.76
C GLU A 43 15.99 4.46 7.22
N SER A 44 15.56 3.51 6.39
CA SER A 44 14.50 2.57 6.73
C SER A 44 15.02 1.37 7.54
N LEU A 45 14.18 0.87 8.45
CA LEU A 45 14.42 -0.39 9.16
C LEU A 45 14.43 -1.62 8.24
N ARG A 46 14.01 -1.47 6.97
CA ARG A 46 14.10 -2.54 5.96
C ARG A 46 15.54 -2.82 5.51
N GLY A 47 16.46 -1.87 5.71
CA GLY A 47 17.83 -1.95 5.21
C GLY A 47 17.91 -1.88 3.68
N GLY A 48 19.09 -2.21 3.13
CA GLY A 48 19.29 -2.30 1.68
C GLY A 48 19.19 -0.97 0.93
N GLY A 49 19.43 0.16 1.61
CA GLY A 49 19.33 1.50 1.03
C GLY A 49 17.89 2.03 0.94
N ALA A 50 16.90 1.31 1.47
CA ALA A 50 15.53 1.83 1.57
C ALA A 50 15.49 3.02 2.55
N ILE A 51 14.68 4.01 2.22
CA ILE A 51 14.51 5.22 3.04
C ILE A 51 13.19 5.20 3.79
N CYS A 52 13.10 6.00 4.85
CA CYS A 52 11.83 6.38 5.44
C CYS A 52 11.59 7.89 5.25
N PHE A 53 10.33 8.30 5.20
CA PHE A 53 9.95 9.70 5.02
C PHE A 53 9.19 10.24 6.24
N GLY A 54 9.64 11.39 6.71
CA GLY A 54 9.06 12.11 7.83
C GLY A 54 7.98 13.11 7.41
N ASN A 55 7.46 13.84 8.39
CA ASN A 55 6.38 14.81 8.19
C ASN A 55 6.77 15.94 7.23
N LYS A 56 8.01 16.43 7.33
CA LYS A 56 8.53 17.49 6.46
C LYS A 56 8.49 17.08 4.98
N ALA A 57 9.00 15.89 4.66
CA ALA A 57 9.00 15.35 3.30
C ALA A 57 7.56 15.19 2.75
N VAL A 58 6.65 14.64 3.55
CA VAL A 58 5.22 14.51 3.20
C VAL A 58 4.61 15.88 2.92
N THR A 59 4.86 16.86 3.79
CA THR A 59 4.32 18.21 3.65
C THR A 59 4.80 18.88 2.38
N GLN A 60 6.11 18.82 2.11
CA GLN A 60 6.71 19.42 0.92
C GLN A 60 6.19 18.77 -0.37
N PHE A 61 6.14 17.43 -0.41
CA PHE A 61 5.64 16.70 -1.57
C PHE A 61 4.19 17.06 -1.90
N LEU A 62 3.31 17.03 -0.89
CA LEU A 62 1.90 17.36 -1.08
C LEU A 62 1.70 18.82 -1.52
N GLN A 63 2.43 19.76 -0.93
CA GLN A 63 2.38 21.18 -1.31
C GLN A 63 2.88 21.41 -2.73
N GLN A 64 4.03 20.83 -3.09
CA GLN A 64 4.66 21.00 -4.39
C GLN A 64 3.76 20.51 -5.54
N HIS A 65 3.01 19.43 -5.31
CA HIS A 65 2.16 18.83 -6.33
C HIS A 65 0.67 19.15 -6.17
N ASN A 66 0.31 19.99 -5.19
CA ASN A 66 -1.07 20.34 -4.87
C ASN A 66 -1.95 19.10 -4.62
N PHE A 67 -1.44 18.16 -3.83
CA PHE A 67 -2.14 16.96 -3.39
C PHE A 67 -2.60 17.10 -1.93
N SER A 68 -3.63 16.35 -1.56
CA SER A 68 -4.17 16.37 -0.18
C SER A 68 -3.64 15.22 0.68
N TYR A 69 -3.43 14.04 0.10
CA TYR A 69 -3.13 12.81 0.82
C TYR A 69 -2.18 11.91 0.02
N ILE A 70 -1.45 11.05 0.74
CA ILE A 70 -0.73 9.92 0.18
C ILE A 70 -1.50 8.65 0.55
N MET A 71 -1.91 7.88 -0.46
CA MET A 71 -2.52 6.56 -0.29
C MET A 71 -1.47 5.50 -0.60
N ARG A 72 -1.18 4.62 0.36
CA ARG A 72 -0.16 3.58 0.20
C ARG A 72 -0.59 2.24 0.79
N ALA A 73 0.24 1.22 0.59
CA ALA A 73 0.13 -0.10 1.21
C ALA A 73 1.46 -0.49 1.88
N HIS A 74 1.88 -1.75 1.75
CA HIS A 74 3.19 -2.29 2.16
C HIS A 74 3.36 -2.67 3.64
N GLU A 75 2.89 -1.86 4.58
CA GLU A 75 2.95 -2.19 6.01
C GLU A 75 1.68 -2.90 6.47
N ALA A 76 1.84 -3.94 7.29
CA ALA A 76 0.73 -4.67 7.89
C ALA A 76 0.16 -3.88 9.08
N HIS A 77 -1.16 -3.72 9.10
CA HIS A 77 -1.87 -3.11 10.22
C HIS A 77 -3.08 -3.96 10.60
N ALA A 78 -3.22 -4.26 11.89
CA ALA A 78 -4.34 -5.04 12.43
C ALA A 78 -5.71 -4.44 12.09
N GLU A 79 -5.83 -3.11 12.01
CA GLU A 79 -7.09 -2.43 11.73
C GLU A 79 -7.44 -2.37 10.23
N GLY A 80 -6.58 -2.88 9.35
CA GLY A 80 -6.76 -2.86 7.90
C GLY A 80 -6.50 -1.50 7.25
N VAL A 81 -6.76 -0.38 7.93
CA VAL A 81 -6.32 0.96 7.52
C VAL A 81 -5.68 1.68 8.70
N ALA A 82 -4.50 2.22 8.49
CA ALA A 82 -3.82 3.09 9.45
C ALA A 82 -3.61 4.48 8.85
N VAL A 83 -3.52 5.46 9.73
CA VAL A 83 -3.37 6.87 9.37
C VAL A 83 -2.18 7.44 10.14
N SER A 84 -1.29 8.12 9.43
CA SER A 84 -0.07 8.70 10.01
C SER A 84 0.25 10.07 9.40
N LYS A 85 1.32 10.70 9.90
CA LYS A 85 1.86 11.98 9.42
C LYS A 85 0.77 13.06 9.32
N GLU A 86 0.17 13.39 10.46
CA GLU A 86 -0.90 14.39 10.60
C GLU A 86 -2.14 14.10 9.74
N ALA A 87 -2.53 12.82 9.69
CA ALA A 87 -3.67 12.35 8.89
C ALA A 87 -3.56 12.60 7.39
N ARG A 88 -2.32 12.69 6.87
CA ARG A 88 -2.04 12.90 5.44
C ARG A 88 -1.52 11.66 4.74
N VAL A 89 -1.10 10.63 5.47
CA VAL A 89 -0.67 9.34 4.91
C VAL A 89 -1.61 8.24 5.38
N PHE A 90 -2.23 7.56 4.43
CA PHE A 90 -3.09 6.40 4.67
C PHE A 90 -2.37 5.13 4.22
N THR A 91 -2.22 4.18 5.15
CA THR A 91 -1.71 2.84 4.84
C THR A 91 -2.87 1.87 4.83
N VAL A 92 -3.15 1.28 3.66
CA VAL A 92 -4.22 0.31 3.44
C VAL A 92 -3.65 -1.10 3.34
N PHE A 93 -4.19 -2.01 4.16
CA PHE A 93 -3.82 -3.41 4.22
C PHE A 93 -5.05 -4.29 3.99
N SER A 94 -5.16 -4.84 2.78
CA SER A 94 -6.37 -5.54 2.31
C SER A 94 -6.26 -7.07 2.36
N THR A 95 -5.46 -7.62 3.27
CA THR A 95 -5.29 -9.07 3.43
C THR A 95 -5.87 -9.54 4.76
N SER A 96 -6.55 -10.69 4.74
CA SER A 96 -7.17 -11.30 5.91
C SER A 96 -6.27 -12.31 6.62
N LYS A 97 -4.99 -12.40 6.25
CA LYS A 97 -4.01 -13.24 6.94
C LYS A 97 -3.44 -12.44 8.11
N ASP A 98 -3.19 -13.13 9.22
CA ASP A 98 -2.72 -12.56 10.48
C ASP A 98 -1.46 -11.69 10.29
N HIS A 99 -0.46 -12.07 9.48
CA HIS A 99 0.78 -11.28 9.27
C HIS A 99 1.42 -10.77 10.57
N ASN A 100 1.29 -11.57 11.64
CA ASN A 100 1.71 -11.25 13.01
C ASN A 100 0.98 -10.04 13.61
N GLN A 101 -0.24 -9.75 13.14
CA GLN A 101 -1.15 -8.70 13.63
C GLN A 101 -2.27 -9.27 14.51
N GLY A 102 -2.26 -10.58 14.76
CA GLY A 102 -3.24 -11.32 15.54
C GLY A 102 -4.40 -11.88 14.72
N SER A 103 -5.09 -12.86 15.29
CA SER A 103 -6.24 -13.54 14.67
C SER A 103 -7.45 -12.64 14.40
N THR A 104 -7.46 -11.43 14.94
CA THR A 104 -8.52 -10.42 14.78
C THR A 104 -8.17 -9.37 13.72
N ALA A 105 -7.04 -9.50 13.03
CA ALA A 105 -6.62 -8.56 11.99
C ALA A 105 -7.68 -8.46 10.87
N MET A 106 -8.01 -7.22 10.51
CA MET A 106 -9.00 -6.88 9.50
C MET A 106 -8.32 -6.58 8.17
N ALA A 107 -9.05 -6.86 7.08
CA ALA A 107 -8.72 -6.33 5.77
C ALA A 107 -9.46 -5.01 5.58
N GLY A 108 -8.73 -3.95 5.21
CA GLY A 108 -9.27 -2.61 4.98
C GLY A 108 -9.38 -2.26 3.49
N CYS A 109 -10.28 -1.33 3.20
CA CYS A 109 -10.45 -0.65 1.91
C CYS A 109 -10.85 0.80 2.18
N ILE A 110 -10.49 1.72 1.29
CA ILE A 110 -10.96 3.12 1.33
C ILE A 110 -11.78 3.38 0.08
N LEU A 111 -13.06 3.70 0.25
CA LEU A 111 -13.91 4.23 -0.81
C LEU A 111 -13.75 5.75 -0.85
N VAL A 112 -13.24 6.27 -1.96
CA VAL A 112 -13.16 7.71 -2.23
C VAL A 112 -14.29 8.08 -3.19
N ASP A 113 -15.20 8.94 -2.73
CA ASP A 113 -16.35 9.42 -3.49
C ASP A 113 -16.53 10.93 -3.28
N PHE A 114 -16.29 11.72 -4.33
CA PHE A 114 -16.25 13.19 -4.30
C PHE A 114 -15.48 13.75 -3.09
N GLU A 115 -16.19 14.32 -2.11
CA GLU A 115 -15.64 14.97 -0.91
C GLU A 115 -15.59 14.02 0.30
N LYS A 116 -15.81 12.71 0.09
CA LYS A 116 -15.89 11.72 1.17
C LYS A 116 -14.87 10.61 0.95
N MET A 117 -14.18 10.29 2.04
CA MET A 117 -13.38 9.07 2.16
C MET A 117 -14.00 8.21 3.25
N GLN A 118 -14.33 6.96 2.92
CA GLN A 118 -14.92 6.01 3.85
C GLN A 118 -14.02 4.78 3.98
N VAL A 119 -13.59 4.49 5.22
CA VAL A 119 -12.87 3.27 5.55
C VAL A 119 -13.89 2.13 5.70
N ILE A 120 -13.68 1.07 4.93
CA ILE A 120 -14.51 -0.14 4.95
C ILE A 120 -13.62 -1.30 5.40
N ASN A 121 -13.93 -1.83 6.58
CA ASN A 121 -13.26 -3.02 7.10
C ASN A 121 -14.13 -4.25 6.87
N ARG A 122 -13.48 -5.35 6.45
CA ARG A 122 -14.16 -6.63 6.37
C ARG A 122 -14.56 -7.08 7.78
N SER A 123 -15.85 -7.30 7.99
CA SER A 123 -16.34 -7.84 9.26
C SER A 123 -15.77 -9.25 9.52
N PRO A 124 -15.18 -9.51 10.70
CA PRO A 124 -14.81 -10.87 11.13
C PRO A 124 -16.00 -11.83 11.17
N ALA A 125 -17.22 -11.31 11.33
CA ALA A 125 -18.46 -12.10 11.36
C ALA A 125 -18.93 -12.55 9.97
N TYR A 126 -18.32 -12.05 8.89
CA TYR A 126 -18.68 -12.43 7.53
C TYR A 126 -18.10 -13.80 7.18
N ARG A 127 -18.82 -14.87 7.56
CA ARG A 127 -18.58 -16.23 7.06
C ARG A 127 -18.84 -16.22 5.55
N ASN A 128 -17.79 -16.49 4.77
CA ASN A 128 -17.83 -16.61 3.32
C ASN A 128 -18.95 -17.56 2.85
N GLN A 129 -20.17 -17.05 2.61
CA GLN A 129 -21.21 -17.79 1.89
C GLN A 129 -21.12 -17.57 0.37
N TYR A 130 -20.48 -16.48 -0.06
CA TYR A 130 -20.28 -16.15 -1.48
C TYR A 130 -18.80 -15.95 -1.76
N ILE A 131 -18.08 -17.05 -1.97
CA ILE A 131 -16.76 -17.00 -2.59
C ILE A 131 -17.01 -16.83 -4.09
N HIS A 132 -17.05 -15.61 -4.60
CA HIS A 132 -16.79 -15.39 -6.02
C HIS A 132 -15.30 -15.64 -6.24
N ARG A 133 -14.93 -16.91 -6.43
CA ARG A 133 -13.69 -17.18 -7.15
C ARG A 133 -13.92 -16.56 -8.52
N ARG A 134 -13.12 -15.57 -8.89
CA ARG A 134 -12.80 -15.40 -10.30
C ARG A 134 -11.96 -16.62 -10.65
N ASP A 135 -12.64 -17.73 -10.92
CA ASP A 135 -12.08 -18.70 -11.83
C ASP A 135 -11.96 -17.92 -13.13
N SER A 136 -10.75 -17.52 -13.49
CA SER A 136 -10.45 -17.14 -14.86
C SER A 136 -10.89 -18.33 -15.69
N VAL A 137 -12.09 -18.24 -16.25
CA VAL A 137 -12.68 -19.32 -17.02
C VAL A 137 -11.80 -19.46 -18.26
N SER A 138 -10.89 -20.43 -18.24
CA SER A 138 -10.20 -20.82 -19.46
C SER A 138 -11.29 -21.32 -20.41
N LEU A 139 -11.51 -20.57 -21.50
CA LEU A 139 -12.41 -20.95 -22.58
C LEU A 139 -12.09 -22.33 -23.16
N GLN A 140 -10.89 -22.86 -22.90
CA GLN A 140 -10.48 -24.20 -23.31
C GLN A 140 -11.29 -25.34 -22.68
N LYS A 141 -12.10 -25.06 -21.65
CA LYS A 141 -12.89 -26.08 -20.92
C LYS A 141 -14.41 -25.87 -20.98
N ILE A 142 -14.90 -24.84 -21.69
CA ILE A 142 -16.34 -24.61 -21.84
C ILE A 142 -16.82 -25.36 -23.09
N SER A 143 -17.92 -26.09 -22.97
CA SER A 143 -18.54 -26.75 -24.13
C SER A 143 -19.21 -25.74 -25.07
N GLU A 144 -19.32 -26.06 -26.37
CA GLU A 144 -19.98 -25.18 -27.34
C GLU A 144 -21.43 -24.84 -26.95
N GLN A 145 -22.14 -25.78 -26.31
CA GLN A 145 -23.49 -25.56 -25.78
C GLN A 145 -23.56 -24.50 -24.68
N GLU A 146 -22.60 -24.47 -23.76
CA GLU A 146 -22.57 -23.48 -22.68
C GLU A 146 -22.20 -22.07 -23.17
N ILE A 147 -21.60 -21.96 -24.36
CA ILE A 147 -21.30 -20.68 -25.01
C ILE A 147 -22.57 -20.10 -25.64
N GLU A 148 -23.37 -20.92 -26.32
CA GLU A 148 -24.61 -20.48 -26.96
C GLU A 148 -25.68 -20.02 -25.96
N GLU A 149 -25.78 -20.63 -24.78
CA GLU A 149 -26.73 -20.19 -23.74
C GLU A 149 -26.38 -18.82 -23.12
N ARG A 150 -25.17 -18.31 -23.36
CA ARG A 150 -24.66 -17.05 -22.76
C ARG A 150 -24.59 -15.88 -23.74
N ILE A 151 -24.97 -16.09 -25.00
CA ILE A 151 -25.11 -15.05 -26.05
C ILE A 151 -26.59 -14.69 -26.19
#